data_AF-A0A7S1BUP5-F1
#
_entry.id   AF-A0A7S1BUP5-F1
#
_cell.length_a   1.000
_cell.length_b   1.000
_cell.length_c   1.000
_cell.angle_alpha   90.00
_cell.angle_beta   90.00
_cell.angle_gamma   90.00
#
_symmetry.space_group_name_H-M   'P 1'
#
loop_
_entity.id
_entity.type
_entity.pdbx_description
1 polymer ?
#
loop_
_entity_poly.entity_id
_entity_poly.type
_entity_poly.pdbx_seq_one_letter_code
_entity_poly.pdbx_strand_id
1 'polypeptide(L)'
;MADPAIDYWTLYFPHKNLTPIHDELTYQSLTQLWKEHKTNAASVESTLGGTNNHLFLILSPARYNLISHTPFVRPAHPGQLHIPLRATAHRAQVLTNKHKELLWVYREVAGVEKAM
;
A
#
# COMPACT_ATOMS: atom_id res chain seq x y z
N MET A 1 -4.62 -0.77 -22.82
CA MET A 1 -3.21 -0.88 -22.38
C MET A 1 -3.23 -1.30 -20.93
N ALA A 2 -2.73 -2.49 -20.61
CA ALA A 2 -2.57 -2.91 -19.23
C ALA A 2 -1.46 -2.04 -18.63
N ASP A 3 -1.80 -1.26 -17.61
CA ASP A 3 -0.81 -0.56 -16.81
C ASP A 3 0.11 -1.62 -16.20
N PRO A 4 1.41 -1.66 -16.51
CA PRO A 4 2.29 -2.69 -15.98
C PRO A 4 2.26 -2.60 -14.46
N ALA A 5 2.05 -3.75 -13.80
CA ALA A 5 2.12 -3.80 -12.34
C ALA A 5 3.47 -3.22 -11.91
N ILE A 6 3.44 -2.20 -11.05
CA ILE A 6 4.66 -1.54 -10.55
C ILE A 6 5.46 -2.56 -9.75
N ASP A 7 6.74 -2.72 -10.09
CA ASP A 7 7.67 -3.56 -9.34
C ASP A 7 8.20 -2.79 -8.12
N TYR A 8 7.43 -2.82 -7.03
CA TYR A 8 7.76 -2.07 -5.82
C TYR A 8 9.07 -2.53 -5.15
N TRP A 9 9.38 -3.82 -5.24
CA TRP A 9 10.60 -4.40 -4.66
C TRP A 9 11.86 -3.84 -5.33
N THR A 10 11.88 -3.82 -6.67
CA THR A 10 13.06 -3.32 -7.40
C THR A 10 13.22 -1.82 -7.26
N LEU A 11 12.11 -1.08 -7.33
CA LEU A 11 12.10 0.37 -7.50
C LEU A 11 12.24 1.14 -6.18
N TYR A 12 11.61 0.66 -5.10
CA TYR A 12 11.46 1.45 -3.88
C TYR A 12 12.09 0.83 -2.64
N PHE A 13 12.29 -0.49 -2.57
CA PHE A 13 12.73 -1.12 -1.32
C PHE A 13 14.24 -0.95 -1.12
N PRO A 14 14.67 -0.21 -0.08
CA PRO A 14 16.09 -0.11 0.26
C PRO A 14 16.65 -1.45 0.77
N HIS A 15 15.84 -2.25 1.48
CA HIS A 15 16.23 -3.57 1.98
C HIS A 15 15.62 -4.67 1.13
N LYS A 16 16.35 -5.09 0.09
CA LYS A 16 15.95 -6.17 -0.83
C LYS A 16 16.08 -7.56 -0.23
N ASN A 17 17.08 -7.73 0.62
CA ASN A 17 17.31 -8.93 1.42
C ASN A 17 17.13 -8.53 2.88
N LEU A 18 16.17 -9.16 3.55
CA LEU A 18 15.89 -8.93 4.95
C LEU A 18 16.80 -9.80 5.81
N THR A 19 17.02 -9.39 7.05
CA THR A 19 17.81 -10.14 8.04
C THR A 19 17.23 -11.54 8.19
N PRO A 20 17.97 -12.59 7.81
CA PRO A 20 17.50 -13.95 7.95
C PRO A 20 17.44 -14.32 9.44
N ILE A 21 16.36 -15.01 9.82
CA ILE A 21 16.25 -15.61 11.14
C ILE A 21 16.86 -17.01 11.03
N HIS A 22 18.06 -17.17 11.59
CA HIS A 22 18.70 -18.47 11.78
C HIS A 22 18.28 -19.10 13.12
N ASP A 23 18.72 -20.34 13.34
CA ASP A 23 18.38 -21.26 14.44
C ASP A 23 17.78 -20.63 15.70
N GLU A 24 18.49 -19.69 16.35
CA GLU A 24 17.98 -19.01 17.53
C GLU A 24 17.40 -17.62 17.19
N LEU A 25 16.09 -17.49 17.41
CA LEU A 25 15.34 -16.24 17.37
C LEU A 25 15.81 -15.29 18.49
N THR A 26 16.89 -14.55 18.23
CA THR A 26 17.35 -13.52 19.15
C THR A 26 16.47 -12.27 19.06
N TYR A 27 16.33 -11.56 20.17
CA TYR A 27 15.64 -10.25 20.18
C TYR A 27 16.24 -9.26 19.18
N GLN A 28 17.57 -9.31 18.99
CA GLN A 28 18.27 -8.44 18.06
C GLN A 28 17.90 -8.72 16.60
N SER A 29 17.87 -9.97 16.17
CA SER A 29 17.49 -10.33 14.79
C SER A 29 16.04 -9.97 14.49
N LEU A 30 15.12 -10.20 15.44
CA LEU A 30 13.72 -9.79 15.31
C LEU A 30 13.56 -8.27 15.21
N THR A 31 14.28 -7.52 16.06
CA THR A 31 14.23 -6.05 16.06
C THR A 31 14.79 -5.49 14.76
N GLN A 32 15.85 -6.09 14.23
CA GLN A 32 16.46 -5.69 12.97
C GLN A 32 15.53 -5.95 11.78
N LEU A 33 14.99 -7.17 11.67
CA LEU A 33 14.00 -7.53 10.64
C LEU A 33 12.80 -6.58 10.65
N TRP A 34 12.28 -6.26 11.84
CA TRP A 34 11.15 -5.34 11.98
C TRP A 34 11.48 -3.92 11.52
N LYS A 35 12.71 -3.43 11.81
CA LYS A 35 13.17 -2.13 11.32
C LYS A 35 13.27 -2.11 9.80
N GLU A 36 13.82 -3.15 9.19
CA GLU A 36 13.96 -3.25 7.74
C GLU A 36 12.60 -3.24 7.03
N HIS A 37 11.62 -4.00 7.54
CA HIS A 37 10.23 -3.95 7.04
C HIS A 37 9.64 -2.54 7.14
N LYS A 38 9.82 -1.86 8.28
CA LYS A 38 9.34 -0.48 8.44
C LYS A 38 9.99 0.48 7.46
N THR A 39 11.29 0.35 7.22
CA THR A 39 12.01 1.20 6.27
C THR A 39 11.50 0.96 4.84
N ASN A 40 11.27 -0.29 4.44
CA ASN A 40 10.67 -0.62 3.13
C ASN A 40 9.24 -0.07 3.00
N ALA A 41 8.43 -0.16 4.05
CA ALA A 41 7.08 0.41 4.05
C ALA A 41 7.10 1.95 3.98
N ALA A 42 8.08 2.58 4.63
CA ALA A 42 8.23 4.02 4.63
C ALA A 42 8.85 4.55 3.32
N SER A 43 9.47 3.72 2.48
CA SER A 43 10.13 4.18 1.25
C SER A 43 9.20 4.36 0.06
N VAL A 44 8.02 3.75 0.09
CA VAL A 44 6.97 3.96 -0.92
C VAL A 44 6.07 5.09 -0.46
N GLU A 45 6.00 6.18 -1.23
CA GLU A 45 5.14 7.32 -0.89
C GLU A 45 3.66 6.95 -0.92
N SER A 46 2.88 7.44 0.05
CA SER A 46 1.42 7.29 0.05
C SER A 46 0.73 8.40 0.81
N THR A 47 -0.45 8.79 0.35
CA THR A 47 -1.30 9.80 1.01
C THR A 47 -2.39 9.19 1.91
N LEU A 48 -2.53 7.86 1.92
CA LEU A 48 -3.64 7.14 2.57
C LEU A 48 -3.61 7.12 4.11
N GLY A 49 -2.48 7.51 4.71
CA GLY A 49 -2.27 7.50 6.16
C GLY A 49 -1.61 8.78 6.69
N GLY A 50 -1.65 9.86 5.92
CA GLY A 50 -0.90 11.09 6.23
C GLY A 50 0.55 10.98 5.77
N THR A 51 1.49 11.48 6.57
CA THR A 51 2.91 11.62 6.18
C THR A 51 3.76 10.37 6.43
N ASN A 52 3.17 9.30 6.94
CA ASN A 52 3.87 8.08 7.36
C ASN A 52 3.89 6.99 6.27
N ASN A 53 3.57 7.33 5.01
CA ASN A 53 3.66 6.42 3.87
C ASN A 53 2.92 5.09 4.16
N HIS A 54 3.42 3.95 3.67
CA HIS A 54 2.79 2.64 3.90
C HIS A 54 3.11 2.01 5.27
N LEU A 55 3.60 2.76 6.27
CA LEU A 55 3.88 2.21 7.61
C LEU A 55 2.64 1.59 8.29
N PHE A 56 1.44 1.97 7.87
CA PHE A 56 0.18 1.37 8.33
C PHE A 56 0.04 -0.12 7.97
N LEU A 57 0.81 -0.64 7.00
CA LEU A 57 0.82 -2.06 6.66
C LEU A 57 1.60 -2.91 7.68
N ILE A 58 2.62 -2.31 8.32
CA ILE A 58 3.49 -3.00 9.27
C ILE A 58 3.00 -2.83 10.72
N LEU A 59 2.36 -1.71 11.01
CA LEU A 59 1.91 -1.38 12.36
C LEU A 59 0.46 -1.82 12.57
N SER A 60 0.18 -2.35 13.77
CA SER A 60 -1.22 -2.50 14.20
C SER A 60 -1.91 -1.13 14.22
N PRO A 61 -3.24 -1.06 14.00
CA PRO A 61 -3.97 0.20 13.99
C PRO A 61 -3.75 1.04 15.25
N ALA A 62 -3.74 0.40 16.42
CA ALA A 62 -3.47 1.07 17.69
C ALA A 62 -2.08 1.74 17.74
N ARG A 63 -1.04 1.07 17.21
CA ARG A 63 0.31 1.64 17.14
C ARG A 63 0.43 2.73 16.09
N TYR A 64 -0.24 2.57 14.95
CA TYR A 64 -0.23 3.58 13.89
C TYR A 64 -0.88 4.89 14.35
N ASN A 65 -2.01 4.80 15.07
CA ASN A 65 -2.71 5.96 15.62
C ASN A 65 -1.89 6.76 16.66
N LEU A 66 -0.80 6.20 17.19
CA LEU A 66 0.12 6.94 18.08
C LEU A 66 1.06 7.88 17.31
N ILE A 67 1.29 7.62 16.01
CA ILE A 67 2.26 8.36 15.18
C ILE A 67 1.61 9.12 14.03
N SER A 68 0.32 8.88 13.77
CA SER A 68 -0.47 9.58 12.76
C SER A 68 -1.82 9.99 13.31
N HIS A 69 -2.21 11.24 13.09
CA HIS A 69 -3.58 11.70 13.35
C HIS A 69 -4.55 11.27 12.25
N THR A 70 -4.03 10.85 11.10
CA THR A 70 -4.84 10.38 9.98
C THR A 70 -4.91 8.85 10.03
N PRO A 71 -6.07 8.26 10.38
CA PRO A 71 -6.21 6.82 10.39
C PRO A 71 -6.12 6.27 8.96
N PHE A 72 -5.40 5.18 8.79
CA PHE A 72 -5.43 4.45 7.53
C PHE A 72 -6.73 3.66 7.39
N VAL A 73 -7.44 3.87 6.28
CA VAL A 73 -8.59 3.06 5.88
C VAL A 73 -8.18 2.24 4.67
N ARG A 74 -8.16 0.92 4.82
CA ARG A 74 -7.76 0.01 3.74
C ARG A 74 -8.71 0.17 2.54
N PRO A 75 -8.19 0.49 1.34
CA PRO A 75 -9.01 0.58 0.14
C PRO A 75 -9.63 -0.77 -0.20
N ALA A 76 -10.92 -0.78 -0.50
CA ALA A 76 -11.61 -1.96 -1.01
C ALA A 76 -11.46 -2.04 -2.54
N HIS A 77 -11.39 -3.24 -3.10
CA HIS A 77 -11.43 -3.42 -4.55
C HIS A 77 -12.75 -2.84 -5.10
N PRO A 78 -12.73 -1.92 -6.09
CA PRO A 78 -13.93 -1.22 -6.55
C PRO A 78 -14.92 -2.09 -7.34
N GLY A 79 -14.62 -3.37 -7.53
CA GLY A 79 -15.46 -4.32 -8.26
C GLY A 79 -15.43 -4.07 -9.76
N GLN A 80 -16.50 -4.43 -10.45
CA GLN A 80 -16.67 -4.16 -11.88
C GLN A 80 -17.28 -2.76 -12.09
N LEU A 81 -16.75 -2.00 -13.05
CA LEU A 81 -17.33 -0.72 -13.43
C LEU A 81 -18.74 -0.92 -14.02
N HIS A 82 -19.73 -0.27 -13.42
CA HIS A 82 -21.09 -0.22 -13.94
C HIS A 82 -21.45 1.20 -14.41
N ILE A 83 -21.73 1.35 -15.70
CA ILE A 83 -22.20 2.61 -16.30
C ILE A 83 -23.68 2.44 -16.65
N PRO A 84 -24.58 3.28 -16.11
CA PRO A 84 -26.01 3.21 -16.44
C PRO A 84 -26.27 3.41 -17.93
N LEU A 85 -27.20 2.65 -18.51
CA LEU A 85 -27.52 2.65 -19.95
C LEU A 85 -27.88 4.04 -20.51
N ARG A 86 -28.49 4.91 -19.69
CA ARG A 86 -28.89 6.27 -20.06
C ARG A 86 -27.99 7.36 -19.47
N ALA A 87 -26.77 7.00 -19.05
CA ALA A 87 -25.81 7.98 -18.58
C ALA A 87 -25.39 8.90 -19.74
N THR A 88 -25.35 10.20 -19.50
CA THR A 88 -24.72 11.15 -20.42
C THR A 88 -23.24 10.84 -20.55
N ALA A 89 -22.61 11.21 -21.67
CA ALA A 89 -21.17 10.99 -21.89
C ALA A 89 -20.31 11.56 -20.75
N HIS A 90 -20.65 12.76 -20.26
CA HIS A 90 -19.99 13.36 -19.10
C HIS A 90 -20.09 12.48 -17.85
N ARG A 91 -21.29 11.96 -17.54
CA ARG A 91 -21.50 11.11 -16.36
C ARG A 91 -20.75 9.78 -16.49
N ALA A 92 -20.72 9.19 -17.68
CA ALA A 92 -19.94 7.99 -17.95
C ALA A 92 -18.43 8.23 -17.74
N GLN A 93 -17.91 9.39 -18.17
CA GLN A 93 -16.51 9.76 -17.98
C GLN A 93 -16.15 9.91 -16.50
N VAL A 94 -16.99 10.62 -15.73
CA VAL A 94 -16.78 10.79 -14.27
C VAL A 94 -16.75 9.44 -13.55
N LEU A 95 -17.68 8.53 -13.87
CA LEU A 95 -17.71 7.18 -13.28
C LEU A 95 -16.46 6.37 -13.64
N THR A 96 -16.01 6.47 -14.90
CA THR A 96 -14.79 5.80 -15.36
C THR A 96 -13.54 6.33 -14.64
N ASN A 97 -13.41 7.65 -14.49
CA ASN A 97 -12.27 8.27 -13.81
C ASN A 97 -12.24 7.86 -12.33
N LYS A 98 -13.37 7.99 -11.63
CA LYS A 98 -13.49 7.57 -10.23
C LYS A 98 -13.13 6.10 -10.04
N HIS A 99 -13.59 5.23 -10.94
CA HIS A 99 -13.27 3.81 -10.88
C HIS A 99 -11.77 3.54 -11.07
N LYS A 100 -11.13 4.23 -12.02
CA LYS A 100 -9.68 4.15 -12.22
C LYS A 100 -8.90 4.60 -10.99
N GLU A 101 -9.29 5.71 -10.37
CA GLU A 101 -8.66 6.22 -9.15
C GLU A 101 -8.77 5.19 -8.01
N LEU A 102 -9.97 4.66 -7.76
CA LEU A 102 -10.17 3.63 -6.72
C LEU A 102 -9.35 2.37 -6.99
N LEU A 103 -9.27 1.96 -8.25
CA LEU A 103 -8.50 0.78 -8.65
C LEU A 103 -7.00 1.01 -8.50
N TRP A 104 -6.53 2.22 -8.84
CA TRP A 104 -5.13 2.62 -8.69
C TRP A 104 -4.71 2.57 -7.22
N VAL A 105 -5.47 3.24 -6.34
CA VAL A 105 -5.23 3.26 -4.89
C VAL A 105 -5.25 1.84 -4.30
N TYR A 106 -6.23 1.00 -4.70
CA TYR A 106 -6.28 -0.39 -4.26
C TYR A 106 -5.04 -1.19 -4.70
N ARG A 107 -4.63 -1.05 -5.96
CA ARG A 107 -3.49 -1.77 -6.53
C ARG A 107 -2.17 -1.34 -5.91
N GLU A 108 -2.02 -0.06 -5.58
CA GLU A 108 -0.84 0.46 -4.89
C GLU A 108 -0.65 -0.26 -3.55
N VAL A 109 -1.66 -0.21 -2.67
CA VAL A 109 -1.59 -0.86 -1.35
C VAL A 109 -1.36 -2.37 -1.47
N ALA A 110 -2.10 -3.04 -2.36
CA ALA A 110 -1.94 -4.49 -2.56
C ALA A 110 -0.58 -4.86 -3.17
N GLY A 111 -0.02 -4.00 -4.04
CA GLY A 111 1.27 -4.19 -4.67
C GLY A 111 2.42 -4.06 -3.68
N VAL A 112 2.38 -3.03 -2.83
CA VAL A 112 3.37 -2.82 -1.76
C VAL A 112 3.34 -3.96 -0.75
N GLU A 113 2.14 -4.35 -0.30
CA GLU A 113 1.97 -5.47 0.64
C GLU A 113 2.49 -6.80 0.08
N LYS A 114 2.31 -7.04 -1.23
CA LYS A 114 2.82 -8.24 -1.89
C LYS A 114 4.34 -8.25 -2.08
N ALA A 115 4.96 -7.07 -2.17
CA ALA A 115 6.40 -6.95 -2.40
C ALA A 115 7.25 -7.14 -1.13
N MET A 116 6.62 -7.05 0.06
CA MET A 116 7.23 -7.27 1.37
C MET A 116 7.39 -8.75 1.71
#